data_AF-A0AAD6PAG9-F1
#
_entry.id   AF-A0AAD6PAG9-F1
#
_cell.length_a   1.000
_cell.length_b   1.000
_cell.length_c   1.000
_cell.angle_alpha   90.00
_cell.angle_beta   90.00
_cell.angle_gamma   90.00
#
_symmetry.space_group_name_H-M   'P 1'
#
loop_
_entity.id
_entity.type
_entity.pdbx_description
1 polymer ?
#
loop_
_entity_poly.entity_id
_entity_poly.type
_entity_poly.pdbx_seq_one_letter_code
_entity_poly.pdbx_strand_id
1 'polypeptide(L)'
;MIQKRPQKWMGGANCVSEEELVFHGAVQLWASEEQGAHARAFLHRFQWLEDEEIGSIPFVWNFLEGHNRVGEGDAATFPKAIHYTRGGPWFEAL
;
A
#
# COMPACT_ATOMS: atom_id res chain seq x y z
N MET A 1 16.97 14.83 43.73
CA MET A 1 17.07 16.03 42.86
C MET A 1 18.46 16.04 42.24
N ILE A 2 18.60 15.69 40.96
CA ILE A 2 19.90 15.73 40.26
C ILE A 2 19.81 16.84 39.23
N GLN A 3 20.58 17.90 39.47
CA GLN A 3 20.71 19.08 38.63
C GLN A 3 21.67 18.78 37.46
N LYS A 4 21.27 19.12 36.23
CA LYS A 4 22.09 19.03 35.02
C LYS A 4 23.13 20.16 35.00
N ARG A 5 24.31 19.92 34.41
CA ARG A 5 25.12 20.98 33.77
C ARG A 5 25.56 20.54 32.37
N PRO A 6 25.55 21.44 31.36
CA PRO A 6 25.81 21.09 29.97
C PRO A 6 27.30 21.24 29.61
N GLN A 7 27.83 20.35 28.77
CA GLN A 7 29.13 20.50 28.13
C GLN A 7 29.00 21.41 26.88
N LYS A 8 29.79 22.48 26.85
CA LYS A 8 29.99 23.37 25.70
C LYS A 8 31.05 22.76 24.78
N TRP A 9 30.71 22.53 23.52
CA TRP A 9 31.69 22.19 22.47
C TRP A 9 32.05 23.45 21.68
N MET A 10 33.36 23.69 21.50
CA MET A 10 33.90 24.76 20.67
C MET A 10 34.13 24.22 19.26
N GLY A 11 33.30 24.61 18.30
CA GLY A 11 33.50 24.33 16.88
C GLY A 11 34.17 25.50 16.19
N GLY A 12 35.41 25.32 15.78
CA GLY A 12 36.08 26.15 14.78
C GLY A 12 36.34 25.30 13.55
N ALA A 13 35.80 25.71 12.40
CA ALA A 13 36.26 25.26 11.10
C ALA A 13 35.95 26.36 10.08
N ASN A 14 36.99 26.70 9.32
CA ASN A 14 37.09 27.87 8.45
C ASN A 14 36.22 27.79 7.20
N CYS A 15 35.79 28.97 6.76
CA CYS A 15 35.17 29.27 5.47
C CYS A 15 36.09 28.88 4.30
N VAL A 16 35.52 28.26 3.26
CA VAL A 16 36.14 28.21 1.93
C VAL A 16 35.13 28.80 0.94
N SER A 17 35.66 29.66 0.10
CA SER A 17 35.02 30.65 -0.77
C SER A 17 34.16 30.07 -1.89
N GLU A 18 33.16 30.88 -2.23
CA GLU A 18 32.23 30.78 -3.36
C GLU A 18 32.97 30.72 -4.71
N GLU A 19 32.61 29.76 -5.57
CA GLU A 19 32.66 29.93 -7.02
C GLU A 19 31.39 29.34 -7.65
N GLU A 20 30.70 30.18 -8.41
CA GLU A 20 29.51 29.91 -9.22
C GLU A 20 29.68 28.70 -10.15
N LEU A 21 28.73 27.77 -10.10
CA LEU A 21 28.41 26.89 -11.22
C LEU A 21 26.92 27.02 -11.52
N VAL A 22 26.60 27.87 -12.51
CA VAL A 22 25.28 27.98 -13.11
C VAL A 22 25.02 26.71 -13.93
N PHE A 23 24.21 25.79 -13.39
CA PHE A 23 23.64 24.69 -14.15
C PHE A 23 22.17 25.00 -14.49
N HIS A 24 21.91 25.25 -15.77
CA HIS A 24 20.56 25.19 -16.32
C HIS A 24 20.09 23.73 -16.27
N GLY A 25 18.98 23.51 -15.58
CA GLY A 25 18.35 22.21 -15.50
C GLY A 25 17.76 22.00 -14.11
N ALA A 26 16.46 22.24 -13.97
CA ALA A 26 15.71 21.88 -12.78
C ALA A 26 15.66 20.35 -12.67
N VAL A 27 16.73 19.75 -12.15
CA VAL A 27 16.65 18.43 -11.52
C VAL A 27 16.05 18.69 -10.16
N GLN A 28 14.77 18.41 -10.02
CA GLN A 28 14.11 18.37 -8.73
C GLN A 28 14.61 17.11 -8.03
N LEU A 29 15.79 17.23 -7.39
CA LEU A 29 16.23 16.32 -6.35
C LEU A 29 15.13 16.33 -5.30
N TRP A 30 14.44 15.20 -5.15
CA TRP A 30 13.69 14.94 -3.94
C TRP A 30 14.74 14.86 -2.85
N ALA A 31 15.03 16.00 -2.19
CA ALA A 31 15.78 16.01 -0.97
C ALA A 31 15.04 15.05 -0.04
N SER A 32 15.69 13.93 0.28
CA SER A 32 15.17 12.84 1.09
C SER A 32 15.09 13.25 2.55
N GLU A 33 14.42 14.36 2.85
CA GLU A 33 14.46 15.00 4.16
C GLU A 33 13.11 15.03 4.87
N GLU A 34 12.17 14.16 4.46
CA GLU A 34 11.04 13.84 5.32
C GLU A 34 10.54 12.41 5.14
N GLN A 35 11.42 11.44 5.39
CA GLN A 35 11.01 10.09 5.77
C GLN A 35 11.37 9.88 7.25
N GLY A 36 10.75 10.70 8.09
CA GLY A 36 10.74 10.48 9.53
C GLY A 36 10.25 9.06 9.78
N ALA A 37 11.06 8.27 10.49
CA ALA A 37 10.83 6.87 10.79
C ALA A 37 9.35 6.60 11.12
N HIS A 38 8.59 6.11 10.13
CA HIS A 38 7.23 5.69 10.38
C HIS A 38 7.30 4.59 11.44
N ALA A 39 6.75 4.86 12.63
CA ALA A 39 6.73 3.89 13.72
C ALA A 39 6.24 2.55 13.17
N ARG A 40 6.80 1.42 13.59
CA ARG A 40 6.41 0.07 13.10
C ARG A 40 4.90 -0.14 13.04
N ALA A 41 4.16 0.48 13.97
CA ALA A 41 2.70 0.49 13.99
C ALA A 41 2.03 1.07 12.73
N PHE A 42 2.67 2.02 12.02
CA PHE A 42 2.19 2.59 10.76
C PHE A 42 2.25 1.58 9.60
N LEU A 43 3.29 0.73 9.55
CA LEU A 43 3.46 -0.28 8.49
C LEU A 43 2.60 -1.54 8.68
N HIS A 44 2.10 -1.80 9.90
CA HIS A 44 1.31 -3.00 10.22
C HIS A 44 -0.20 -2.74 10.30
N ARG A 45 -0.68 -1.53 9.98
CA ARG A 45 -2.12 -1.23 9.96
C ARG A 45 -2.62 -1.19 8.53
N PHE A 46 -3.56 -2.07 8.23
CA PHE A 46 -4.45 -1.88 7.09
C PHE A 46 -5.38 -0.71 7.37
N GLN A 47 -5.64 0.10 6.35
CA GLN A 47 -6.64 1.15 6.35
C GLN A 47 -7.69 0.79 5.31
N TRP A 48 -8.89 1.34 5.46
CA TRP A 48 -9.90 1.25 4.41
C TRP A 48 -9.40 2.00 3.17
N LEU A 49 -9.72 1.44 2.00
CA LEU A 49 -9.51 2.08 0.72
C LEU A 49 -10.74 2.92 0.36
N GLU A 50 -10.53 3.95 -0.45
CA GLU A 50 -11.63 4.64 -1.12
C GLU A 50 -12.24 3.70 -2.18
N ASP A 51 -13.52 3.88 -2.50
CA ASP A 51 -14.26 2.97 -3.40
C ASP A 51 -13.61 2.89 -4.79
N GLU A 52 -13.03 3.98 -5.29
CA GLU A 52 -12.35 4.03 -6.59
C GLU A 52 -11.03 3.25 -6.61
N GLU A 53 -10.44 2.98 -5.45
CA GLU A 53 -9.25 2.16 -5.30
C GLU A 53 -9.58 0.65 -5.24
N ILE A 54 -10.87 0.31 -5.06
CA ILE A 54 -11.35 -1.07 -5.02
C ILE A 54 -11.62 -1.55 -6.45
N GLY A 55 -10.69 -2.36 -6.97
CA GLY A 55 -10.87 -3.06 -8.24
C GLY A 55 -11.97 -4.13 -8.20
N SER A 56 -12.44 -4.55 -9.37
CA SER A 56 -13.34 -5.71 -9.50
C SER A 56 -12.56 -6.98 -9.85
N ILE A 57 -13.09 -8.12 -9.42
CA ILE A 57 -12.65 -9.43 -9.89
C ILE A 57 -13.71 -10.04 -10.81
N PRO A 58 -13.32 -10.79 -11.86
CA PRO A 58 -14.28 -11.51 -12.69
C PRO A 58 -15.17 -12.44 -11.85
N PHE A 59 -16.48 -12.44 -12.10
CA PHE A 59 -17.45 -13.20 -11.31
C PHE A 59 -17.16 -14.71 -11.27
N VAL A 60 -16.42 -15.25 -12.24
CA VAL A 60 -15.99 -16.66 -12.22
C VAL A 60 -15.12 -17.03 -11.03
N TRP A 61 -14.47 -16.06 -10.38
CA TRP A 61 -13.71 -16.23 -9.14
C TRP A 61 -14.57 -16.05 -7.88
N ASN A 62 -15.84 -15.66 -8.03
CA ASN A 62 -16.85 -15.61 -6.98
C ASN A 62 -18.19 -16.09 -7.55
N PHE A 63 -18.20 -17.31 -8.12
CA PHE A 63 -19.35 -17.81 -8.84
C PHE A 63 -20.40 -18.28 -7.84
N LEU A 64 -21.50 -17.54 -7.74
CA LEU A 64 -22.60 -17.82 -6.83
C LEU A 64 -23.51 -18.90 -7.43
N GLU A 65 -23.49 -20.08 -6.80
CA GLU A 65 -24.37 -21.19 -7.17
C GLU A 65 -25.84 -20.75 -7.07
N GLY A 66 -26.64 -21.04 -8.11
CA GLY A 66 -28.05 -20.63 -8.21
C GLY A 66 -28.30 -19.20 -8.72
N HIS A 67 -27.26 -18.35 -8.81
CA HIS A 67 -27.39 -16.97 -9.31
C HIS A 67 -26.65 -16.74 -10.63
N ASN A 68 -25.40 -17.23 -10.74
CA ASN A 68 -24.62 -17.11 -11.96
C ASN A 68 -24.92 -18.26 -12.94
N ARG A 69 -24.66 -18.03 -14.22
CA ARG A 69 -24.80 -19.03 -15.30
C ARG A 69 -23.55 -19.02 -16.17
N VAL A 70 -23.19 -20.20 -16.66
CA VAL A 70 -22.19 -20.33 -17.72
C VAL A 70 -22.87 -19.97 -19.04
N GLY A 71 -22.28 -19.04 -19.78
CA GLY A 71 -22.72 -18.67 -21.12
C GLY A 71 -22.51 -19.83 -22.09
N GLU A 72 -23.47 -20.06 -22.97
CA GLU A 72 -23.39 -21.13 -23.96
C GLU A 72 -22.21 -20.87 -24.91
N GLY A 73 -21.29 -21.84 -24.99
CA GLY A 73 -20.09 -21.71 -25.81
C GLY A 73 -19.01 -20.75 -25.29
N ASP A 74 -19.21 -20.09 -24.15
CA ASP A 74 -18.25 -19.15 -23.59
C ASP A 74 -17.44 -19.75 -22.43
N ALA A 75 -16.25 -20.25 -22.78
CA ALA A 75 -15.28 -20.79 -21.82
C ALA A 75 -14.88 -19.78 -20.73
N ALA A 76 -14.94 -18.47 -20.99
CA ALA A 76 -14.53 -17.44 -20.03
C ALA A 76 -15.50 -17.30 -18.85
N THR A 77 -16.72 -17.84 -18.97
CA THR A 77 -17.75 -17.80 -17.92
C THR A 77 -17.76 -19.03 -17.01
N PHE A 78 -16.88 -20.01 -17.26
CA PHE A 78 -16.78 -21.19 -16.41
C PHE A 78 -16.27 -20.84 -15.01
N PRO A 79 -16.89 -21.37 -13.93
CA PRO A 79 -16.47 -21.10 -12.57
C PRO A 79 -15.02 -21.53 -12.34
N LYS A 80 -14.23 -20.64 -11.75
CA LYS A 80 -12.88 -20.91 -11.22
C LYS A 80 -12.90 -21.10 -9.70
N ALA A 81 -13.85 -20.44 -9.02
CA ALA A 81 -14.17 -20.67 -7.62
C ALA A 81 -15.67 -20.52 -7.40
N ILE A 82 -16.27 -21.49 -6.70
CA ILE A 82 -17.71 -21.54 -6.42
C ILE A 82 -17.95 -21.08 -4.99
N HIS A 83 -18.88 -20.16 -4.82
CA HIS A 83 -19.36 -19.69 -3.53
C HIS A 83 -20.73 -20.29 -3.25
N TYR A 84 -20.77 -21.25 -2.32
CA TYR A 84 -22.01 -21.84 -1.83
C TYR A 84 -22.62 -20.98 -0.73
N THR A 85 -23.65 -20.19 -1.06
CA THR A 85 -24.36 -19.33 -0.11
C THR A 85 -25.57 -20.01 0.55
N ARG A 86 -26.07 -21.10 -0.06
CA ARG A 86 -27.29 -21.83 0.36
C ARG A 86 -27.00 -23.19 1.02
N GLY A 87 -25.75 -23.39 1.46
CA GLY A 87 -25.24 -24.71 1.84
C GLY A 87 -24.51 -25.37 0.69
N GLY A 88 -23.43 -26.07 1.00
CA GLY A 88 -22.62 -26.77 0.01
C GLY A 88 -23.04 -28.24 -0.13
N PRO A 89 -22.47 -28.94 -1.13
CA PRO A 89 -22.83 -30.32 -1.48
C PRO A 89 -22.45 -31.36 -0.41
N TRP A 90 -21.85 -30.91 0.69
CA TRP A 90 -21.49 -31.69 1.88
C TRP A 90 -22.61 -31.77 2.91
N PHE A 91 -23.68 -30.99 2.78
CA PHE A 91 -24.90 -31.24 3.54
C PHE A 91 -25.76 -32.25 2.78
N GLU A 92 -26.31 -33.24 3.50
CA GLU A 92 -27.38 -34.06 2.95
C GLU A 92 -28.53 -33.13 2.55
N ALA A 93 -29.12 -33.38 1.37
CA ALA A 93 -30.32 -32.67 0.97
C ALA A 93 -31.42 -33.02 1.98
N LEU A 94 -31.86 -32.02 2.75
CA LEU A 94 -33.01 -32.12 3.64
C LEU A 94 -34.28 -32.44 2.86
#